data_AF-A0A2G2XDE9-F1
#
_entry.id   AF-A0A2G2XDE9-F1
#
_cell.length_a   1.000
_cell.length_b   1.000
_cell.length_c   1.000
_cell.angle_alpha   90.00
_cell.angle_beta   90.00
_cell.angle_gamma   90.00
#
_symmetry.space_group_name_H-M   'P 1'
#
loop_
_entity.id
_entity.type
_entity.pdbx_description
1 polymer ?
#
loop_
_entity_poly.entity_id
_entity_poly.type
_entity_poly.pdbx_seq_one_letter_code
_entity_poly.pdbx_strand_id
1 'polypeptide(L)'
;MRKIQVVVKRDDDSASSQSSTNSAFTVRRVRYKECQKNHAASVGGYAVDGCREFMPSGDEGTDSAFICAACGCHRNFHRREVETEVATNSSSSSSSP
;
A
#
# COMPACT_ATOMS: atom_id res chain seq x y z
N MET A 1 9.25 36.57 10.49
CA MET A 1 8.89 35.28 11.11
C MET A 1 8.10 34.49 10.09
N ARG A 2 8.75 33.57 9.36
CA ARG A 2 8.07 32.77 8.33
C ARG A 2 7.29 31.66 9.04
N LYS A 3 6.01 31.93 9.32
CA LYS A 3 5.05 30.97 9.86
C LYS A 3 4.84 29.87 8.82
N ILE A 4 5.53 28.75 9.01
CA ILE A 4 5.35 27.55 8.18
C ILE A 4 4.02 26.95 8.62
N GLN A 5 2.98 27.26 7.87
CA GLN A 5 1.65 26.72 8.09
C GLN A 5 1.67 25.27 7.60
N VAL A 6 1.80 24.33 8.53
CA VAL A 6 1.68 22.89 8.23
C VAL A 6 0.21 22.64 7.89
N VAL A 7 -0.11 22.63 6.60
CA VAL A 7 -1.38 22.11 6.10
C VAL A 7 -1.33 20.60 6.33
N VAL A 8 -2.06 20.14 7.33
CA VAL A 8 -2.36 18.71 7.52
C VAL A 8 -3.24 18.31 6.34
N LYS A 9 -2.60 17.85 5.26
CA LYS A 9 -3.30 17.20 4.17
C LYS A 9 -3.78 15.87 4.73
N ARG A 10 -5.06 15.80 5.07
CA ARG A 10 -5.73 14.56 5.41
C ARG A 10 -5.67 13.69 4.15
N ASP A 11 -4.85 12.65 4.16
CA ASP A 11 -4.95 11.56 3.19
C ASP A 11 -6.17 10.73 3.59
N ASP A 12 -7.34 11.23 3.22
CA ASP A 12 -8.59 10.47 3.23
C ASP A 12 -8.61 9.58 1.99
N ASP A 13 -8.10 8.35 2.12
CA ASP A 13 -8.22 7.28 1.10
C ASP A 13 -9.65 6.70 1.07
N SER A 14 -10.67 7.53 1.29
CA SER A 14 -12.07 7.14 1.23
C SER A 14 -12.63 7.52 -0.14
N ALA A 15 -12.11 6.90 -1.20
CA ALA A 15 -12.85 6.82 -2.44
C ALA A 15 -14.04 5.87 -2.21
N SER A 16 -15.13 6.39 -1.64
CA SER A 16 -16.46 5.77 -1.65
C SER A 16 -17.45 6.81 -2.17
N SER A 17 -17.43 7.02 -3.48
CA SER A 17 -18.49 7.75 -4.17
C SER A 17 -19.72 6.84 -4.22
N GLN A 18 -20.59 7.01 -3.24
CA GLN A 18 -21.93 6.40 -3.22
C GLN A 18 -22.75 6.99 -4.38
N SER A 19 -22.76 6.32 -5.52
CA SER A 19 -23.73 6.58 -6.59
C SER A 19 -24.43 5.28 -6.94
N SER A 20 -25.66 5.16 -6.45
CA SER A 20 -26.56 4.05 -6.70
C SER A 20 -27.01 4.05 -8.17
N THR A 21 -26.33 3.28 -9.03
CA THR A 21 -26.88 2.68 -10.26
C THR A 21 -25.93 1.58 -10.75
N ASN A 22 -26.12 0.33 -10.30
CA ASN A 22 -25.42 -0.87 -10.80
C ASN A 22 -23.91 -0.68 -11.11
N SER A 23 -23.17 -0.18 -10.13
CA SER A 23 -21.84 0.39 -10.33
C SER A 23 -20.76 -0.63 -10.03
N ALA A 24 -20.03 -1.07 -11.06
CA ALA A 24 -18.77 -1.79 -10.86
C ALA A 24 -17.82 -0.90 -10.03
N PHE A 25 -17.45 -1.33 -8.82
CA PHE A 25 -16.56 -0.55 -7.97
C PHE A 25 -15.12 -0.99 -8.19
N THR A 26 -14.22 -0.05 -8.46
CA THR A 26 -12.79 -0.32 -8.57
C THR A 26 -12.15 -0.23 -7.19
N VAL A 27 -11.79 -1.35 -6.57
CA VAL A 27 -11.00 -1.35 -5.32
C VAL A 27 -9.52 -1.36 -5.71
N ARG A 28 -8.74 -0.45 -5.11
CA ARG A 28 -7.27 -0.41 -5.30
C ARG A 28 -6.60 -0.97 -4.06
N ARG A 29 -5.95 -2.13 -4.17
CA ARG A 29 -5.15 -2.72 -3.10
C ARG A 29 -3.67 -2.42 -3.34
N VAL A 30 -3.00 -1.83 -2.36
CA VAL A 30 -1.55 -1.58 -2.43
C VAL A 30 -0.81 -2.67 -1.69
N ARG A 31 0.15 -3.31 -2.36
CA ARG A 31 1.06 -4.31 -1.77
C ARG A 31 2.51 -3.88 -1.99
N TYR A 32 3.39 -4.24 -1.05
CA TYR A 32 4.82 -3.98 -1.14
C TYR A 32 5.55 -5.32 -1.23
N LYS A 33 6.32 -5.52 -2.30
CA LYS A 33 7.01 -6.80 -2.57
C LYS A 33 8.50 -6.73 -2.22
N GLU A 34 9.37 -6.86 -3.21
CA GLU A 34 10.79 -6.99 -2.97
C GLU A 34 11.46 -5.68 -2.54
N CYS A 35 12.43 -5.78 -1.63
CA CYS A 35 13.28 -4.65 -1.27
C CYS A 35 14.21 -4.33 -2.44
N GLN A 36 14.43 -3.05 -2.70
CA GLN A 36 15.28 -2.52 -3.77
C GLN A 36 16.43 -1.67 -3.20
N LYS A 37 16.62 -1.64 -1.87
CA LYS A 37 17.72 -0.92 -1.24
C LYS A 37 19.05 -1.64 -1.50
N ASN A 38 20.06 -0.90 -1.93
CA ASN A 38 21.44 -1.42 -1.93
C ASN A 38 22.00 -1.40 -0.49
N HIS A 39 22.19 -2.57 0.09
CA HIS A 39 22.76 -2.74 1.43
C HIS A 39 24.29 -2.68 1.44
N ALA A 40 24.94 -2.94 0.30
CA ALA A 40 26.40 -2.89 0.17
C ALA A 40 26.94 -1.52 -0.32
N ALA A 41 26.06 -0.52 -0.49
CA ALA A 41 26.43 0.79 -1.01
C ALA A 41 27.57 1.45 -0.21
N SER A 42 27.57 1.29 1.12
CA SER A 42 28.62 1.85 1.99
C SER A 42 29.99 1.21 1.79
N VAL A 43 30.05 -0.02 1.31
CA VAL A 43 31.28 -0.79 1.05
C VAL A 43 31.71 -0.68 -0.42
N GLY A 44 30.97 0.08 -1.24
CA GLY A 44 31.23 0.21 -2.68
C GLY A 44 30.72 -0.98 -3.51
N GLY A 45 29.87 -1.83 -2.93
CA GLY A 45 29.27 -2.98 -3.61
C GLY A 45 27.81 -2.75 -4.01
N TYR A 46 27.23 -3.77 -4.63
CA TYR A 46 25.79 -3.84 -4.91
C TYR A 46 25.23 -5.17 -4.42
N ALA A 47 24.44 -5.11 -3.34
CA ALA A 47 23.74 -6.27 -2.79
C ALA A 47 22.39 -5.81 -2.27
N VAL A 48 21.33 -6.51 -2.66
CA VAL A 48 19.95 -6.23 -2.25
C VAL A 48 19.51 -7.36 -1.34
N ASP A 49 18.94 -7.02 -0.19
CA ASP A 49 18.35 -8.00 0.71
C ASP A 49 17.04 -8.46 0.07
N GLY A 50 17.05 -9.64 -0.54
CA GLY A 50 16.00 -10.12 -1.44
C GLY A 50 14.70 -10.51 -0.72
N CYS A 51 14.10 -9.59 0.06
CA CYS A 51 12.75 -9.78 0.60
C CYS A 51 11.82 -10.12 -0.56
N ARG A 52 10.92 -11.09 -0.36
CA ARG A 52 9.91 -11.43 -1.38
C ARG A 52 8.60 -10.68 -1.16
N GLU A 53 8.30 -10.40 0.11
CA GLU A 53 7.09 -9.70 0.54
C GLU A 53 7.46 -8.77 1.70
N PHE A 54 6.81 -7.62 1.77
CA PHE A 54 6.95 -6.71 2.92
C PHE A 54 6.21 -7.27 4.12
N MET A 55 6.94 -7.49 5.21
CA MET A 55 6.37 -7.84 6.51
C MET A 55 6.58 -6.67 7.48
N PRO A 56 5.51 -6.01 7.97
CA PRO A 56 5.65 -4.93 8.95
C PRO A 56 6.20 -5.47 10.29
N SER A 57 7.07 -4.70 10.94
CA SER A 57 7.62 -5.05 12.26
C SER A 57 6.68 -4.76 13.44
N GLY A 58 5.59 -4.02 13.22
CA GLY A 58 4.65 -3.65 14.27
C GLY A 58 3.22 -3.43 13.76
N ASP A 59 2.34 -3.06 14.68
CA ASP A 59 0.89 -2.97 14.46
C ASP A 59 0.50 -1.78 13.57
N GLU A 60 -0.60 -1.93 12.82
CA GLU A 60 -1.13 -0.88 11.96
C GLU A 60 -1.32 0.45 12.72
N GLY A 61 -0.83 1.54 12.13
CA GLY A 61 -0.89 2.88 12.73
C GLY A 61 0.34 3.27 13.56
N THR A 62 1.27 2.36 13.81
CA THR A 62 2.57 2.66 14.43
C THR A 62 3.64 3.01 13.39
N ASP A 63 4.72 3.66 13.81
CA ASP A 63 5.89 3.91 12.95
C ASP A 63 6.58 2.60 12.51
N SER A 64 6.57 1.58 13.37
CA SER A 64 7.14 0.26 13.09
C SER A 64 6.36 -0.51 12.03
N ALA A 65 5.10 -0.18 11.76
CA ALA A 65 4.34 -0.73 10.62
C ALA A 65 4.94 -0.35 9.26
N PHE A 66 5.75 0.72 9.19
CA PHE A 66 6.39 1.13 7.96
C PHE A 66 7.79 0.53 7.76
N ILE A 67 8.27 -0.25 8.73
CA ILE A 67 9.59 -0.88 8.70
C ILE A 67 9.44 -2.38 8.43
N CYS A 68 10.27 -2.92 7.55
CA CYS A 68 10.28 -4.33 7.23
C CYS A 68 11.00 -5.14 8.32
N ALA A 69 10.34 -6.18 8.84
CA ALA A 69 10.90 -7.08 9.85
C ALA A 69 12.08 -7.92 9.35
N ALA A 70 12.17 -8.17 8.04
CA ALA A 70 13.24 -8.97 7.45
C ALA A 70 14.53 -8.16 7.22
N CYS A 71 14.42 -6.99 6.59
CA CYS A 71 15.59 -6.20 6.15
C CYS A 71 15.79 -4.87 6.88
N GLY A 72 14.88 -4.51 7.80
CA GLY A 72 14.90 -3.23 8.52
C GLY A 72 14.67 -2.00 7.63
N CYS A 73 14.33 -2.17 6.36
CA CYS A 73 14.12 -1.07 5.44
C CYS A 73 12.70 -0.52 5.56
N HIS A 74 12.55 0.78 5.31
CA HIS A 74 11.24 1.38 5.18
C HIS A 74 10.51 0.82 3.94
N ARG A 75 9.17 0.67 4.00
CA ARG A 75 8.33 0.18 2.90
C ARG A 75 8.54 0.89 1.56
N ASN A 76 9.03 2.13 1.59
CA ASN A 76 9.33 2.91 0.38
C ASN A 76 10.52 2.38 -0.43
N PHE A 77 11.38 1.58 0.20
CA PHE A 77 12.43 0.83 -0.51
C PHE A 77 11.91 -0.47 -1.10
N HIS A 78 10.68 -0.88 -0.79
CA HIS A 78 10.05 -2.05 -1.39
C HIS A 78 9.24 -1.63 -2.61
N ARG A 79 9.23 -2.47 -3.65
CA ARG A 79 8.47 -2.19 -4.86
C ARG A 79 6.97 -2.14 -4.54
N ARG A 80 6.35 -0.99 -4.82
CA ARG A 80 4.90 -0.76 -4.69
C ARG A 80 4.18 -1.39 -5.88
N GLU A 81 3.24 -2.28 -5.60
CA GLU A 81 2.26 -2.79 -6.55
C GLU A 81 0.85 -2.30 -6.18
N VAL A 82 0.08 -1.92 -7.20
CA VAL A 82 -1.31 -1.51 -7.04
C VAL A 82 -2.16 -2.48 -7.86
N GLU A 83 -2.97 -3.27 -7.17
CA GLU A 83 -3.94 -4.18 -7.78
C GLU A 83 -5.28 -3.46 -7.87
N THR A 84 -5.81 -3.32 -9.09
CA THR A 84 -7.14 -2.75 -9.32
C THR A 84 -8.12 -3.89 -9.59
N GLU A 85 -8.98 -4.21 -8.62
CA GLU A 85 -10.05 -5.19 -8.80
C GLU A 85 -11.35 -4.45 -9.16
N VAL A 86 -12.01 -4.91 -10.23
CA VAL A 86 -13.34 -4.41 -10.63
C VAL A 86 -14.37 -5.34 -9.99
N ALA A 87 -14.93 -4.94 -8.86
CA ALA A 87 -15.99 -5.69 -8.20
C ALA A 87 -17.34 -5.36 -8.85
N THR A 88 -17.90 -6.30 -9.61
CA THR A 88 -19.27 -6.18 -10.15
C THR A 88 -20.23 -6.85 -9.19
N ASN A 89 -21.09 -6.09 -8.53
CA ASN A 89 -22.10 -6.66 -7.63
C ASN A 89 -23.26 -7.23 -8.47
N SER A 90 -23.04 -8.38 -9.09
CA SER A 90 -24.07 -9.07 -9.87
C SER A 90 -25.03 -9.78 -8.90
N SER A 91 -26.02 -9.05 -8.40
CA SER A 91 -27.19 -9.58 -7.71
C SER A 91 -28.00 -10.43 -8.69
N SER A 92 -27.54 -11.65 -8.95
CA SER A 92 -28.28 -12.65 -9.73
C SER A 92 -29.29 -13.28 -8.77
N SER A 93 -30.42 -12.61 -8.53
CA SER A 93 -31.60 -13.24 -7.96
C SER A 93 -32.09 -14.28 -8.97
N SER A 94 -31.55 -15.49 -8.89
CA SER A 94 -32.12 -16.66 -9.56
C SER A 94 -33.35 -17.09 -8.77
N SER A 95 -34.44 -16.37 -9.01
CA SER A 95 -35.78 -16.80 -8.64
C SER A 95 -36.20 -17.94 -9.57
N SER A 96 -36.80 -18.98 -8.96
CA SER A 96 -37.88 -19.80 -9.53
C SER A 96 -37.49 -20.98 -10.44
N PRO A 97 -38.41 -21.95 -10.64
CA PRO A 97 -39.81 -22.02 -10.17
C PRO A 97 -40.09 -23.00 -9.02
#